data_AF-A0A239LBZ7-F1
#
_entry.id   AF-A0A239LBZ7-F1
#
_cell.length_a   1.000
_cell.length_b   1.000
_cell.length_c   1.000
_cell.angle_alpha   90.00
_cell.angle_beta   90.00
_cell.angle_gamma   90.00
#
_symmetry.space_group_name_H-M   'P 1'
#
loop_
_entity.id
_entity.type
_entity.pdbx_description
1 polymer ?
#
loop_
_entity_poly.entity_id
_entity_poly.type
_entity_poly.pdbx_seq_one_letter_code
_entity_poly.pdbx_strand_id
1 'polypeptide(L)'
;MRVLLILFACLLLGSCGNVEVDRYADQQPRLDLAAYFSRPVQAWGMFQKRSGEVVKRFHVSIDSRRDGERLILDEHFVYSDGTTQRRTWTLTPQGDGRWIGRAGDVVGDAQGQVSGNALHWRYRLDLPVDGRNWVMDMDDWMYLMDEDTLINRTRMSKLGVEVGQITLFFRRLPEGAR
;
A
#
# COMPACT_ATOMS: atom_id res chain seq x y z
N MET A 1 15.38 28.81 34.18
CA MET A 1 16.13 27.52 34.18
C MET A 1 15.21 26.30 34.08
N ARG A 2 14.18 26.15 34.92
CA ARG A 2 13.21 25.02 34.85
C ARG A 2 12.45 24.90 33.51
N VAL A 3 12.03 26.01 32.91
CA VAL A 3 11.31 26.02 31.62
C VAL A 3 12.21 25.58 30.45
N LEU A 4 13.51 25.93 30.50
CA LEU A 4 14.48 25.55 29.47
C LEU A 4 14.80 24.05 29.54
N LEU A 5 14.84 23.48 30.75
CA LEU A 5 15.00 22.03 30.99
C LEU A 5 13.80 21.21 30.49
N ILE A 6 12.58 21.75 30.59
CA ILE A 6 11.35 21.10 30.07
C ILE A 6 11.33 21.12 28.54
N LEU A 7 11.70 22.25 27.91
CA LEU A 7 11.83 22.33 26.44
C LEU A 7 12.90 21.39 25.88
N PHE A 8 14.03 21.25 26.58
CA PHE A 8 15.10 20.32 26.19
C PHE A 8 14.70 18.85 26.41
N ALA A 9 13.92 18.54 27.45
CA ALA A 9 13.36 17.21 27.67
C ALA A 9 12.32 16.81 26.61
N CYS A 10 11.52 17.75 26.10
CA CYS A 10 10.59 17.49 24.99
C CYS A 10 11.30 17.24 23.65
N LEU A 11 12.50 17.80 23.44
CA LEU A 11 13.33 17.54 22.25
C LEU A 11 13.98 16.14 22.26
N LEU A 12 14.12 15.52 23.43
CA LEU A 12 14.74 14.19 23.61
C LEU A 12 13.73 13.03 23.50
N LEU A 13 12.43 13.29 23.38
CA LEU A 13 11.40 12.26 23.15
C LEU A 13 11.21 11.90 21.67
N GLY A 14 12.01 12.47 20.77
CA GLY A 14 12.00 12.18 19.34
C GLY A 14 12.75 10.90 18.97
N SER A 15 12.49 9.78 19.64
CA SER A 15 12.88 8.46 19.14
C SER A 15 11.63 7.71 18.67
N CYS A 16 10.93 8.29 17.69
CA CYS A 16 10.03 7.50 16.86
C CYS A 16 10.90 6.59 16.00
N GLY A 17 11.28 5.43 16.52
CA GLY A 17 11.85 4.37 15.70
C GLY A 17 10.85 4.04 14.61
N ASN A 18 11.22 4.28 13.35
CA ASN A 18 10.45 3.74 12.23
C ASN A 18 10.44 2.21 12.38
N VAL A 19 9.27 1.61 12.22
CA VAL A 19 9.14 0.16 12.24
C VAL A 19 9.74 -0.35 10.94
N GLU A 20 10.90 -0.99 11.02
CA GLU A 20 11.50 -1.66 9.87
C GLU A 20 10.73 -2.96 9.57
N VAL A 21 10.57 -3.27 8.29
CA VAL A 21 9.80 -4.45 7.84
C VAL A 21 10.44 -5.76 8.32
N ASP A 22 11.76 -5.81 8.51
CA ASP A 22 12.47 -6.99 9.00
C ASP A 22 12.07 -7.41 10.42
N ARG A 23 11.39 -6.54 11.16
CA ARG A 23 10.77 -6.91 12.44
C ARG A 23 9.73 -8.03 12.29
N TYR A 24 9.22 -8.25 11.08
CA TYR A 24 8.23 -9.28 10.77
C TYR A 24 8.85 -10.56 10.17
N ALA A 25 10.18 -10.69 10.05
CA ALA A 25 10.86 -11.79 9.34
C ALA A 25 10.45 -13.21 9.80
N ASP A 26 10.14 -13.36 11.10
CA ASP A 26 9.75 -14.64 11.71
C ASP A 26 8.23 -14.88 11.71
N GLN A 27 7.44 -13.93 11.22
CA GLN A 27 5.99 -14.06 11.14
C GLN A 27 5.55 -15.01 10.02
N GLN A 28 4.44 -15.70 10.27
CA GLN A 28 3.81 -16.65 9.36
C GLN A 28 2.34 -16.28 9.17
N PRO A 29 1.73 -16.63 8.02
CA PRO A 29 2.36 -17.25 6.84
C PRO A 29 3.29 -16.29 6.11
N ARG A 30 4.34 -16.81 5.46
CA ARG A 30 5.25 -15.98 4.65
C ARG A 30 4.55 -15.48 3.39
N LEU A 31 4.68 -14.19 3.12
CA LEU A 31 4.14 -13.54 1.94
C LEU A 31 5.06 -13.78 0.75
N ASP A 32 4.56 -14.53 -0.24
CA ASP A 32 5.11 -14.55 -1.60
C ASP A 32 4.15 -13.75 -2.49
N LEU A 33 4.60 -12.59 -2.97
CA LEU A 33 3.77 -11.71 -3.80
C LEU A 33 3.38 -12.35 -5.13
N ALA A 34 4.29 -13.07 -5.78
CA ALA A 34 4.00 -13.71 -7.06
C ALA A 34 3.00 -14.85 -6.89
N ALA A 35 3.14 -15.65 -5.83
CA ALA A 35 2.19 -16.70 -5.50
C ALA A 35 0.84 -16.14 -5.03
N TYR A 36 0.82 -15.06 -4.24
CA TYR A 36 -0.42 -14.43 -3.79
C TYR A 36 -1.24 -13.94 -5.00
N PHE A 37 -0.65 -13.15 -5.88
CA PHE A 37 -1.38 -12.63 -7.04
C PHE A 37 -1.52 -13.61 -8.21
N SER A 38 -1.08 -14.86 -8.09
CA SER A 38 -1.20 -15.87 -9.16
C SER A 38 -2.64 -16.27 -9.50
N ARG A 39 -3.59 -15.96 -8.62
CA ARG A 39 -5.03 -16.17 -8.81
C ARG A 39 -5.75 -14.81 -8.77
N PRO A 40 -6.95 -14.69 -9.36
CA PRO A 40 -7.73 -13.47 -9.28
C PRO A 40 -7.93 -13.03 -7.84
N VAL A 41 -7.82 -11.73 -7.60
CA VAL A 41 -7.98 -11.12 -6.28
C VAL A 41 -9.10 -10.09 -6.35
N GLN A 42 -9.96 -10.09 -5.33
CA GLN A 42 -10.89 -9.00 -5.09
C GLN A 42 -10.46 -8.22 -3.86
N ALA A 43 -10.72 -6.92 -3.86
CA ALA A 43 -10.40 -6.08 -2.72
C ALA A 43 -11.50 -5.07 -2.41
N TRP A 44 -11.67 -4.74 -1.13
CA TRP A 44 -12.65 -3.77 -0.65
C TRP A 44 -11.95 -2.77 0.26
N GLY A 45 -12.10 -1.49 -0.04
CA GLY A 45 -11.39 -0.45 0.66
C GLY A 45 -12.20 0.80 0.91
N MET A 46 -11.61 1.63 1.76
CA MET A 46 -12.12 2.95 2.08
C MET A 46 -10.98 3.94 2.22
N PHE A 47 -11.21 5.15 1.75
CA PHE A 47 -10.38 6.31 2.04
C PHE A 47 -11.02 7.14 3.15
N GLN A 48 -10.20 7.47 4.14
CA GLN A 48 -10.59 8.25 5.31
C GLN A 48 -9.73 9.50 5.41
N LYS A 49 -10.37 10.64 5.72
CA LYS A 49 -9.64 11.84 6.13
C LYS A 49 -8.98 11.61 7.50
N ARG A 50 -8.05 12.48 7.86
CA ARG A 50 -7.44 12.53 9.20
C ARG A 50 -8.45 12.73 10.34
N SER A 51 -9.63 13.26 10.03
CA SER A 51 -10.75 13.36 10.98
C SER A 51 -11.42 12.01 11.29
N GLY A 52 -11.07 10.94 10.54
CA GLY A 52 -11.74 9.64 10.59
C GLY A 52 -12.95 9.52 9.66
N GLU A 53 -13.40 10.63 9.08
CA GLU A 53 -14.51 10.67 8.12
C GLU A 53 -14.19 9.80 6.89
N VAL A 54 -15.05 8.82 6.62
CA VAL A 54 -15.00 8.00 5.39
C VAL A 54 -15.55 8.81 4.24
N VAL A 55 -14.69 9.15 3.28
CA VAL A 55 -15.07 9.99 2.13
C VAL A 55 -15.43 9.14 0.92
N LYS A 56 -14.71 8.04 0.72
CA LYS A 56 -14.86 7.20 -0.47
C LYS A 56 -14.70 5.74 -0.11
N ARG A 57 -15.60 4.90 -0.60
CA ARG A 57 -15.46 3.43 -0.56
C ARG A 57 -15.24 2.93 -1.97
N PHE A 58 -14.54 1.82 -2.10
CA PHE A 58 -14.25 1.25 -3.41
C PHE A 58 -14.09 -0.26 -3.33
N HIS A 59 -14.36 -0.89 -4.47
CA HIS A 59 -14.10 -2.29 -4.75
C HIS A 59 -13.08 -2.36 -5.88
N VAL A 60 -12.20 -3.35 -5.84
CA VAL A 60 -11.16 -3.56 -6.85
C VAL A 60 -11.19 -5.02 -7.28
N SER A 61 -11.24 -5.26 -8.58
CA SER A 61 -10.88 -6.56 -9.15
C SER A 61 -9.47 -6.50 -9.72
N ILE A 62 -8.64 -7.46 -9.36
CA ILE A 62 -7.23 -7.50 -9.74
C ILE A 62 -6.98 -8.81 -10.46
N ASP A 63 -6.68 -8.68 -11.75
CA ASP A 63 -6.18 -9.76 -12.58
C ASP A 63 -4.67 -9.63 -12.69
N SER A 64 -3.97 -10.75 -12.80
CA SER A 64 -2.53 -10.73 -12.96
C SER A 64 -2.07 -11.58 -14.12
N ARG A 65 -0.86 -11.26 -14.59
CA ARG A 65 -0.13 -12.07 -15.56
C ARG A 65 1.37 -11.91 -15.33
N ARG A 66 2.13 -12.93 -15.73
CA ARG A 66 3.59 -12.86 -15.72
C ARG A 66 4.13 -12.44 -17.09
N ASP A 67 5.23 -11.69 -17.06
CA ASP A 67 6.01 -11.31 -18.23
C ASP A 67 7.49 -11.47 -17.90
N GLY A 68 8.02 -12.67 -18.18
CA GLY A 68 9.29 -13.12 -17.64
C GLY A 68 9.25 -13.16 -16.11
N GLU A 69 10.16 -12.44 -15.47
CA GLU A 69 10.20 -12.29 -14.01
C GLU A 69 9.22 -11.24 -13.48
N ARG A 70 8.68 -10.38 -14.35
CA ARG A 70 7.77 -9.31 -13.95
C ARG A 70 6.38 -9.87 -13.66
N LEU A 71 5.76 -9.32 -12.63
CA LEU A 71 4.36 -9.53 -12.29
C LEU A 71 3.58 -8.28 -12.70
N ILE A 72 2.62 -8.45 -13.60
CA ILE A 72 1.72 -7.36 -14.01
C ILE A 72 0.39 -7.54 -13.31
N LEU A 73 -0.06 -6.51 -12.60
CA LEU A 73 -1.37 -6.46 -11.93
C LEU A 73 -2.26 -5.45 -12.65
N ASP A 74 -3.44 -5.87 -13.05
CA ASP A 74 -4.43 -5.05 -13.73
C ASP A 74 -5.62 -4.80 -12.80
N GLU A 75 -5.60 -3.65 -12.15
CA GLU A 75 -6.53 -3.27 -11.11
C GLU A 75 -7.69 -2.45 -11.70
N HIS A 76 -8.91 -2.93 -11.49
CA HIS A 76 -10.14 -2.23 -11.91
C HIS A 76 -10.91 -1.80 -10.68
N PHE A 77 -10.96 -0.48 -10.46
CA PHE A 77 -11.63 0.15 -9.33
C PHE A 77 -13.06 0.54 -9.69
N VAL A 78 -13.99 0.24 -8.80
CA VAL A 78 -15.36 0.74 -8.80
C VAL A 78 -15.58 1.48 -7.49
N TYR A 79 -15.87 2.78 -7.59
CA TYR A 79 -16.08 3.65 -6.45
C TYR A 79 -17.55 3.73 -6.05
N SER A 80 -17.81 4.10 -4.79
CA SER A 80 -19.18 4.25 -4.25
C SER A 80 -20.00 5.37 -4.90
N ASP A 81 -19.36 6.28 -5.63
CA ASP A 81 -20.01 7.33 -6.43
C ASP A 81 -20.32 6.89 -7.88
N GLY A 82 -20.02 5.63 -8.23
CA GLY A 82 -20.21 5.06 -9.56
C GLY A 82 -19.06 5.33 -10.53
N THR A 83 -18.05 6.13 -10.14
CA THR A 83 -16.86 6.34 -10.97
C THR A 83 -16.00 5.08 -11.02
N THR A 84 -15.23 4.92 -12.10
CA THR A 84 -14.30 3.81 -12.28
C THR A 84 -12.90 4.32 -12.57
N GLN A 85 -11.90 3.53 -12.19
CA GLN A 85 -10.51 3.80 -12.50
C GLN A 85 -9.81 2.48 -12.83
N ARG A 86 -8.81 2.53 -13.69
CA ARG A 86 -7.94 1.39 -13.97
C ARG A 86 -6.49 1.77 -13.67
N ARG A 87 -5.78 0.89 -12.97
CA ARG A 87 -4.34 1.02 -12.74
C ARG A 87 -3.67 -0.29 -13.10
N THR A 88 -2.61 -0.20 -13.90
CA THR A 88 -1.80 -1.37 -14.23
C THR A 88 -0.43 -1.23 -13.61
N TRP A 89 -0.14 -2.08 -12.63
CA TRP A 89 1.18 -2.17 -12.00
C TRP A 89 2.08 -3.12 -12.75
N THR A 90 3.33 -2.73 -12.94
CA THR A 90 4.43 -3.58 -13.37
C THR A 90 5.40 -3.74 -12.21
N LEU A 91 5.38 -4.92 -11.58
CA LEU A 91 6.23 -5.27 -10.44
C LEU A 91 7.42 -6.10 -10.91
N THR A 92 8.63 -5.65 -10.58
CA THR A 92 9.89 -6.31 -10.96
C THR A 92 10.62 -6.73 -9.69
N PRO A 93 10.94 -8.02 -9.50
CA PRO A 93 11.72 -8.47 -8.34
C PRO A 93 13.15 -7.91 -8.43
N GLN A 94 13.77 -7.67 -7.27
CA GLN A 94 15.17 -7.20 -7.14
C GLN A 94 16.02 -8.12 -6.26
N GLY A 95 15.49 -9.29 -5.88
CA GLY A 95 16.12 -10.21 -4.93
C GLY A 95 15.91 -9.81 -3.46
N ASP A 96 16.12 -10.75 -2.55
CA ASP A 96 16.04 -10.57 -1.09
C ASP A 96 14.72 -9.93 -0.61
N GLY A 97 13.59 -10.28 -1.24
CA GLY A 97 12.28 -9.71 -0.91
C GLY A 97 12.06 -8.26 -1.39
N ARG A 98 13.01 -7.67 -2.12
CA ARG A 98 12.85 -6.33 -2.73
C ARG A 98 12.10 -6.38 -4.05
N TRP A 99 11.29 -5.35 -4.28
CA TRP A 99 10.48 -5.18 -5.48
C TRP A 99 10.48 -3.72 -5.93
N ILE A 100 10.49 -3.51 -7.25
CA ILE A 100 10.26 -2.21 -7.87
C ILE A 100 8.92 -2.24 -8.59
N GLY A 101 8.09 -1.23 -8.38
CA GLY A 101 6.80 -1.09 -9.05
C GLY A 101 6.71 0.14 -9.93
N ARG A 102 6.03 0.01 -11.05
CA ARG A 102 5.71 1.12 -11.96
C ARG A 102 4.24 1.08 -12.34
N ALA A 103 3.59 2.23 -12.38
CA ALA A 103 2.25 2.40 -12.93
C ALA A 103 2.12 3.79 -13.58
N GLY A 104 1.10 3.99 -14.41
CA GLY A 104 0.96 5.21 -15.22
C GLY A 104 0.77 6.50 -14.40
N ASP A 105 0.26 6.39 -13.18
CA ASP A 105 0.03 7.49 -12.25
C ASP A 105 1.08 7.57 -11.12
N VAL A 106 2.13 6.75 -11.19
CA VAL A 106 3.21 6.74 -10.20
C VAL A 106 4.38 7.59 -10.67
N VAL A 107 4.82 8.52 -9.81
CA VAL A 107 5.92 9.44 -10.12
C VAL A 107 7.26 8.81 -9.74
N GLY A 108 7.90 8.18 -10.73
CA GLY A 108 9.14 7.43 -10.56
C GLY A 108 8.86 5.96 -10.29
N ASP A 109 9.63 5.36 -9.38
CA ASP A 109 9.53 3.95 -9.02
C ASP A 109 8.99 3.77 -7.60
N ALA A 110 8.02 2.87 -7.46
CA ALA A 110 7.61 2.36 -6.16
C ALA A 110 8.65 1.38 -5.62
N GLN A 111 8.89 1.42 -4.32
CA GLN A 111 9.88 0.60 -3.62
C GLN A 111 9.17 -0.31 -2.63
N GLY A 112 9.35 -1.62 -2.79
CA GLY A 112 8.79 -2.65 -1.93
C GLY A 112 9.86 -3.48 -1.23
N GLN A 113 9.61 -3.82 0.03
CA GLN A 113 10.38 -4.83 0.76
C GLN A 113 9.42 -5.78 1.48
N VAL A 114 9.56 -7.06 1.21
CA VAL A 114 8.85 -8.16 1.88
C VAL A 114 9.72 -8.71 3.00
N SER A 115 9.13 -9.00 4.16
CA SER A 115 9.77 -9.76 5.24
C SER A 115 8.71 -10.50 6.05
N GLY A 116 8.86 -11.83 6.18
CA GLY A 116 7.85 -12.71 6.77
C GLY A 116 6.49 -12.56 6.11
N ASN A 117 5.47 -12.17 6.89
CA ASN A 117 4.10 -11.96 6.39
C ASN A 117 3.81 -10.52 5.91
N ALA A 118 4.80 -9.62 5.97
CA ALA A 118 4.60 -8.20 5.72
C ALA A 118 5.26 -7.72 4.42
N LEU A 119 4.64 -6.74 3.78
CA LEU A 119 5.20 -5.92 2.69
C LEU A 119 5.12 -4.46 3.10
N HIS A 120 6.25 -3.76 3.05
CA HIS A 120 6.29 -2.30 3.12
C HIS A 120 6.51 -1.73 1.72
N TRP A 121 5.56 -0.93 1.24
CA TRP A 121 5.50 -0.43 -0.14
C TRP A 121 5.39 1.10 -0.14
N ARG A 122 6.34 1.78 -0.78
CA ARG A 122 6.45 3.25 -0.76
C ARG A 122 6.53 3.81 -2.16
N TYR A 123 5.74 4.83 -2.45
CA TYR A 123 5.69 5.45 -3.77
C TYR A 123 5.09 6.84 -3.73
N ARG A 124 5.14 7.54 -4.87
CA ARG A 124 4.48 8.82 -5.06
C ARG A 124 3.40 8.69 -6.12
N LEU A 125 2.18 9.08 -5.79
CA LEU A 125 1.02 8.94 -6.65
C LEU A 125 0.55 10.32 -7.12
N ASP A 126 0.39 10.50 -8.43
CA ASP A 126 -0.24 11.69 -9.00
C ASP A 126 -1.76 11.52 -9.02
N LEU A 127 -2.46 12.32 -8.23
CA LEU A 127 -3.91 12.23 -8.05
C LEU A 127 -4.63 13.46 -8.61
N PRO A 128 -5.56 13.28 -9.55
CA PRO A 128 -6.44 14.35 -9.98
C PRO A 128 -7.50 14.62 -8.90
N VAL A 129 -7.47 15.81 -8.30
CA VAL A 129 -8.44 16.29 -7.31
C VAL A 129 -8.95 17.66 -7.76
N ASP A 130 -10.25 17.79 -7.97
CA ASP A 130 -10.93 19.03 -8.37
C ASP A 130 -10.27 19.75 -9.56
N GLY A 131 -9.87 18.97 -10.58
CA GLY A 131 -9.23 19.49 -11.80
C GLY A 131 -7.76 19.90 -11.64
N ARG A 132 -7.12 19.59 -10.51
CA ARG A 132 -5.68 19.77 -10.28
C ARG A 132 -5.01 18.46 -9.93
N ASN A 133 -3.79 18.27 -10.42
CA ASN A 133 -2.98 17.11 -10.10
C ASN A 133 -2.15 17.36 -8.83
N TRP A 134 -2.24 16.43 -7.89
CA TRP A 134 -1.53 16.47 -6.63
C TRP A 134 -0.67 15.21 -6.48
N VAL A 135 0.64 15.41 -6.43
CA VAL A 135 1.57 14.34 -6.09
C VAL A 135 1.58 14.12 -4.58
N MET A 136 1.22 12.91 -4.16
CA MET A 136 1.05 12.49 -2.78
C MET A 136 2.02 11.35 -2.45
N ASP A 137 2.60 11.38 -1.26
CA ASP A 137 3.47 10.33 -0.74
C ASP A 137 2.58 9.23 -0.13
N MET A 138 2.79 8.00 -0.59
CA MET A 138 2.04 6.81 -0.21
C MET A 138 2.96 5.88 0.57
N ASP A 139 2.54 5.49 1.76
CA ASP A 139 3.25 4.58 2.68
C ASP A 139 2.31 3.42 3.05
N ASP A 140 2.46 2.32 2.32
CA ASP A 140 1.58 1.16 2.35
C ASP A 140 2.22 0.03 3.15
N TRP A 141 1.51 -0.43 4.17
CA TRP A 141 1.84 -1.67 4.87
C TRP A 141 0.81 -2.73 4.53
N MET A 142 1.27 -3.85 3.98
CA MET A 142 0.42 -5.01 3.73
C MET A 142 0.82 -6.17 4.63
N TYR A 143 -0.16 -6.87 5.19
CA TYR A 143 0.04 -7.98 6.11
C TYR A 143 -0.81 -9.17 5.66
N LEU A 144 -0.14 -10.29 5.39
CA LEU A 144 -0.80 -11.54 5.08
C LEU A 144 -1.32 -12.15 6.39
N MET A 145 -2.64 -12.28 6.47
CA MET A 145 -3.33 -12.73 7.69
C MET A 145 -3.53 -14.24 7.68
N ASP A 146 -3.86 -14.78 6.51
CA ASP A 146 -4.00 -16.19 6.21
C ASP A 146 -3.57 -16.42 4.75
N GLU A 147 -3.71 -17.64 4.22
CA GLU A 147 -3.28 -17.96 2.85
C GLU A 147 -3.89 -17.04 1.78
N ASP A 148 -5.12 -16.56 1.97
CA ASP A 148 -5.89 -15.83 0.95
C ASP A 148 -6.24 -14.39 1.34
N THR A 149 -6.07 -14.03 2.60
CA THR A 149 -6.40 -12.70 3.14
C THR A 149 -5.17 -11.82 3.34
N LEU A 150 -5.13 -10.70 2.63
CA LEU A 150 -4.09 -9.67 2.79
C LEU A 150 -4.75 -8.35 3.20
N ILE A 151 -4.24 -7.69 4.24
CA ILE A 151 -4.75 -6.39 4.70
C ILE A 151 -3.71 -5.34 4.39
N ASN A 152 -4.12 -4.26 3.72
CA ASN A 152 -3.30 -3.08 3.49
C ASN A 152 -3.80 -1.89 4.30
N ARG A 153 -2.83 -1.16 4.85
CA ARG A 153 -3.01 0.14 5.47
C ARG A 153 -2.05 1.13 4.84
N THR A 154 -2.60 2.13 4.20
CA THR A 154 -1.85 3.23 3.60
C THR A 154 -1.95 4.46 4.47
N ARG A 155 -0.81 5.08 4.74
CA ARG A 155 -0.73 6.48 5.13
C ARG A 155 -0.45 7.32 3.90
N MET A 156 -1.33 8.26 3.63
CA MET A 156 -1.19 9.21 2.52
C MET A 156 -0.77 10.56 3.08
N SER A 157 0.27 11.18 2.51
CA SER A 157 0.78 12.46 3.01
C SER A 157 1.23 13.40 1.89
N LYS A 158 1.33 14.68 2.23
CA LYS A 158 1.86 15.73 1.37
C LYS A 158 2.84 16.58 2.17
N LEU A 159 4.07 16.70 1.69
CA LEU A 159 5.12 17.50 2.36
C LEU A 159 5.31 17.07 3.83
N GLY A 160 5.26 15.76 4.09
CA GLY A 160 5.38 15.17 5.44
C GLY A 160 4.12 15.25 6.31
N VAL A 161 3.12 16.03 5.89
CA VAL A 161 1.85 16.21 6.59
C VAL A 161 0.85 15.19 6.05
N GLU A 162 0.35 14.30 6.90
CA GLU A 162 -0.65 13.29 6.50
C GLU A 162 -1.89 13.97 5.87
N VAL A 163 -2.66 13.30 5.02
CA VAL A 163 -3.89 13.89 4.44
C VAL A 163 -5.06 12.95 4.60
N GLY A 164 -4.77 11.65 4.66
CA GLY A 164 -5.74 10.63 4.94
C GLY A 164 -5.09 9.27 5.01
N GLN A 165 -5.93 8.25 5.14
CA GLN A 165 -5.55 6.86 5.22
C GLN A 165 -6.41 6.05 4.27
N ILE A 166 -5.83 4.99 3.70
CA ILE A 166 -6.57 3.98 2.97
C ILE A 166 -6.47 2.68 3.77
N THR A 167 -7.60 2.03 3.97
CA THR A 167 -7.63 0.64 4.45
C THR A 167 -8.24 -0.21 3.35
N LEU A 168 -7.54 -1.27 2.97
CA LEU A 168 -7.93 -2.14 1.86
C LEU A 168 -7.76 -3.60 2.28
N PHE A 169 -8.82 -4.37 2.09
CA PHE A 169 -8.84 -5.80 2.36
C PHE A 169 -8.82 -6.54 1.03
N PHE A 170 -7.83 -7.41 0.81
CA PHE A 170 -7.72 -8.26 -0.36
C PHE A 170 -8.10 -9.69 0.00
N ARG A 171 -8.85 -10.32 -0.89
CA ARG A 171 -9.18 -11.74 -0.85
C ARG A 171 -8.83 -12.38 -2.18
N ARG A 172 -7.94 -13.36 -2.13
CA ARG A 172 -7.67 -14.24 -3.25
C ARG A 172 -8.85 -15.19 -3.47
N LEU A 173 -9.31 -15.29 -4.71
CA LEU A 173 -10.45 -16.13 -5.05
C LEU A 173 -10.06 -17.61 -5.11
N PRO A 174 -11.02 -18.52 -4.87
CA PRO A 174 -10.81 -19.95 -5.10
C PRO A 174 -10.40 -20.24 -6.54
N GLU A 175 -9.71 -21.36 -6.75
CA GLU A 175 -9.39 -21.81 -8.10
C GLU A 175 -10.68 -22.04 -8.91
N GLY A 176 -10.71 -21.54 -10.14
CA GLY A 176 -11.84 -21.74 -11.07
C GLY A 176 -12.99 -20.74 -10.94
N ALA A 177 -12.93 -19.76 -10.03
CA ALA A 177 -13.85 -18.63 -10.05
C ALA A 177 -13.57 -17.77 -11.30
N ARG A 178 -14.52 -17.73 -12.24
CA ARG A 178 -14.54 -16.81 -13.39
C ARG A 178 -15.68 -15.82 -13.22
#